data_AF-A0A7C7MIW1-F1
#
_entry.id   AF-A0A7C7MIW1-F1
#
_cell.length_a   1.000
_cell.length_b   1.000
_cell.length_c   1.000
_cell.angle_alpha   90.00
_cell.angle_beta   90.00
_cell.angle_gamma   90.00
#
_symmetry.space_group_name_H-M   'P 1'
#
loop_
_entity.id
_entity.type
_entity.pdbx_description
1 polymer ?
#
loop_
_entity_poly.entity_id
_entity_poly.type
_entity_poly.pdbx_seq_one_letter_code
_entity_poly.pdbx_strand_id
1 'polypeptide(L)'
;MKTRLEAHLTLDHFEVKDFTGRHLNHKLNEGGFHLEAVIVSDNFKSKNLVQRHRMVYDAMGELMKHEIHALSMKTLTSDEWENT
;
A
#
# COMPACT_ATOMS: atom_id res chain seq x y z
N MET A 1 0.31 -8.58 5.65
CA MET A 1 0.18 -7.88 4.35
C MET A 1 1.05 -8.51 3.27
N LYS A 2 2.39 -8.48 3.39
CA LYS A 2 3.32 -8.97 2.36
C LYS A 2 2.96 -10.35 1.77
N THR A 3 2.79 -11.36 2.61
CA THR A 3 2.50 -12.75 2.19
C THR A 3 1.22 -12.88 1.34
N ARG A 4 0.22 -12.02 1.53
CA ARG A 4 -1.00 -12.03 0.73
C ARG A 4 -0.78 -11.42 -0.64
N LEU A 5 -0.02 -10.33 -0.71
CA LEU A 5 0.35 -9.71 -1.97
C LEU A 5 1.22 -10.66 -2.81
N GLU A 6 2.18 -11.36 -2.20
CA GLU A 6 3.04 -12.35 -2.88
C GLU A 6 2.24 -13.53 -3.46
N ALA A 7 1.06 -13.82 -2.93
CA ALA A 7 0.19 -14.89 -3.45
C ALA A 7 -0.56 -14.49 -4.73
N HIS A 8 -0.72 -13.19 -5.01
CA HIS A 8 -1.51 -12.67 -6.13
C HIS A 8 -0.71 -11.82 -7.13
N LEU A 9 0.47 -11.34 -6.73
CA LEU A 9 1.31 -10.40 -7.47
C LEU A 9 2.77 -10.83 -7.38
N THR A 10 3.52 -10.57 -8.44
CA THR A 10 4.96 -10.74 -8.45
C THR A 10 5.58 -9.52 -7.77
N LEU A 11 5.95 -9.63 -6.50
CA LEU A 11 6.52 -8.51 -5.74
C LEU A 11 8.04 -8.49 -5.88
N ASP A 12 8.54 -7.42 -6.46
CA ASP A 12 9.98 -7.12 -6.54
C ASP A 12 10.45 -6.43 -5.25
N HIS A 13 9.64 -5.52 -4.71
CA HIS A 13 9.91 -4.83 -3.45
C HIS A 13 8.62 -4.51 -2.69
N PHE A 14 8.68 -4.61 -1.36
CA PHE A 14 7.58 -4.28 -0.48
C PHE A 14 8.10 -3.65 0.81
N GLU A 15 7.70 -2.41 1.07
CA GLU A 15 8.00 -1.67 2.29
C GLU A 15 6.71 -1.10 2.87
N VAL A 16 6.56 -1.14 4.19
CA VAL A 16 5.45 -0.46 4.90
C VAL A 16 6.03 0.37 6.03
N LYS A 17 5.62 1.63 6.09
CA LYS A 17 5.98 2.60 7.12
C LYS A 17 4.73 3.06 7.84
N ASP A 18 4.81 3.07 9.16
CA ASP A 18 3.75 3.58 10.03
C ASP A 18 4.01 5.07 10.34
N PHE A 19 3.06 5.91 9.95
CA PHE A 19 3.07 7.36 10.20
C PHE A 19 2.03 7.80 11.23
N THR A 20 1.35 6.86 11.90
CA THR A 20 0.29 7.11 12.88
C THR A 20 0.76 8.04 14.01
N GLY A 21 2.05 8.00 14.38
CA GLY A 21 2.63 8.86 15.42
C GLY A 21 2.69 10.36 15.10
N ARG A 22 2.49 10.81 13.86
CA ARG A 22 2.56 12.25 13.51
C ARG A 22 1.34 13.08 13.93
N HIS A 23 0.27 12.43 14.43
CA HIS A 23 -0.97 13.10 14.85
C HIS A 23 -1.21 13.10 16.38
N LEU A 24 -0.17 12.86 17.20
CA LEU A 24 -0.27 12.80 18.68
C LEU A 24 -0.80 14.08 19.36
N ASN A 25 -0.92 15.21 18.64
CA ASN A 25 -1.42 16.49 19.19
C ASN A 25 -2.89 16.82 18.85
N HIS A 26 -3.64 15.97 18.14
CA HIS A 26 -5.06 16.25 17.87
C HIS A 26 -5.99 15.40 18.75
N LYS A 27 -6.66 16.10 19.65
CA LYS A 27 -7.69 15.61 20.57
C LYS A 27 -9.01 15.35 19.83
N LEU A 28 -8.99 14.47 18.82
CA LEU A 28 -10.18 13.96 18.15
C LEU A 28 -10.00 12.46 17.99
N ASN A 29 -10.78 11.70 18.76
CA ASN A 29 -10.81 10.25 18.80
C ASN A 29 -11.42 9.65 17.53
N GLU A 30 -10.84 9.94 16.37
CA GLU A 30 -11.11 9.28 15.08
C GLU A 30 -9.77 8.82 14.46
N GLY A 31 -8.86 8.37 15.35
CA GLY A 31 -7.46 8.01 15.11
C GLY A 31 -7.30 6.77 14.25
N GLY A 32 -7.43 6.97 12.95
CA GLY A 32 -7.05 6.02 11.93
C GLY A 32 -5.55 5.75 11.90
N PHE A 33 -5.15 4.49 11.65
CA PHE A 33 -3.77 4.18 11.30
C PHE A 33 -3.43 4.81 9.94
N HIS A 34 -2.39 5.63 9.91
CA HIS A 34 -1.83 6.22 8.69
C HIS A 34 -0.63 5.37 8.26
N LEU A 35 -0.90 4.45 7.34
CA LEU A 35 0.14 3.58 6.80
C LEU A 35 0.57 4.10 5.43
N GLU A 36 1.86 4.02 5.13
CA GLU A 36 2.38 4.20 3.78
C GLU A 36 3.02 2.88 3.33
N ALA A 37 2.61 2.36 2.18
CA ALA A 37 3.18 1.16 1.59
C ALA A 37 3.85 1.49 0.26
N VAL A 38 5.09 1.05 0.05
CA VAL A 38 5.75 1.05 -1.25
C VAL A 38 5.71 -0.36 -1.79
N ILE A 39 5.12 -0.50 -2.97
CA ILE A 39 4.85 -1.78 -3.61
C ILE A 39 5.42 -1.71 -5.01
N VAL A 40 6.47 -2.49 -5.26
CA VAL A 40 7.11 -2.60 -6.57
C VAL A 40 6.74 -3.94 -7.18
N SER A 41 6.15 -3.91 -8.36
CA SER A 41 5.72 -5.10 -9.08
C SER A 41 5.61 -4.84 -10.58
N ASP A 42 6.14 -5.77 -11.37
CA ASP A 42 5.94 -5.78 -12.81
C ASP A 42 4.49 -5.98 -13.25
N ASN A 43 3.62 -6.48 -12.37
CA ASN A 43 2.18 -6.60 -12.64
C ASN A 43 1.50 -5.23 -12.85
N PHE A 44 2.16 -4.13 -12.46
CA PHE A 44 1.68 -2.77 -12.67
C PHE A 44 2.03 -2.19 -14.04
N LYS A 45 2.85 -2.88 -14.85
CA LYS A 45 3.16 -2.48 -16.23
C LYS A 45 1.87 -2.34 -17.03
N SER A 46 1.76 -1.23 -17.76
CA SER A 46 0.58 -0.87 -18.55
C SER A 46 -0.73 -0.72 -17.75
N LYS A 47 -0.67 -0.59 -16.42
CA LYS A 47 -1.82 -0.26 -15.56
C LYS A 47 -1.75 1.18 -15.10
N ASN A 48 -2.90 1.85 -15.08
CA ASN A 48 -3.01 3.17 -14.47
C ASN A 48 -3.05 3.09 -12.94
N LEU A 49 -2.84 4.22 -12.26
CA LEU A 49 -2.78 4.28 -10.79
C LEU A 49 -4.00 3.66 -10.10
N VAL A 50 -5.22 3.92 -10.61
CA VAL A 50 -6.46 3.39 -10.04
C VAL A 50 -6.52 1.87 -10.15
N GLN A 51 -6.11 1.31 -11.29
CA GLN A 51 -6.04 -0.14 -11.51
C GLN A 51 -5.00 -0.79 -10.60
N ARG A 52 -3.81 -0.17 -10.46
CA ARG A 52 -2.75 -0.65 -9.56
C ARG A 52 -3.26 -0.69 -8.12
N HIS A 53 -3.91 0.39 -7.65
CA HIS A 53 -4.52 0.44 -6.32
C HIS A 53 -5.57 -0.65 -6.15
N ARG A 54 -6.48 -0.81 -7.13
CA ARG A 54 -7.52 -1.84 -7.07
C ARG A 54 -6.92 -3.24 -6.95
N MET A 55 -5.87 -3.55 -7.71
CA MET A 55 -5.17 -4.85 -7.61
C MET A 55 -4.59 -5.09 -6.22
N VAL A 56 -3.99 -4.05 -5.62
CA VAL A 56 -3.45 -4.11 -4.26
C VAL A 56 -4.58 -4.29 -3.23
N TYR A 57 -5.68 -3.53 -3.35
CA TYR A 57 -6.85 -3.67 -2.49
C TYR A 57 -7.48 -5.06 -2.60
N ASP A 58 -7.66 -5.58 -3.81
CA ASP A 58 -8.20 -6.91 -4.08
C ASP A 58 -7.29 -8.00 -3.47
N ALA A 59 -5.96 -7.87 -3.59
CA ALA A 59 -5.00 -8.78 -2.99
C ALA A 59 -4.94 -8.71 -1.45
N MET A 60 -5.19 -7.53 -0.87
CA MET A 60 -5.28 -7.37 0.59
C MET A 60 -6.63 -7.83 1.16
N GLY A 61 -7.70 -7.82 0.36
CA GLY A 61 -9.02 -8.31 0.74
C GLY A 61 -9.58 -7.63 2.00
N GLU A 62 -9.98 -8.42 3.00
CA GLU A 62 -10.67 -7.94 4.19
C GLU A 62 -9.76 -7.26 5.23
N LEU A 63 -8.44 -7.36 5.11
CA LEU A 63 -7.46 -6.69 5.99
C LEU A 63 -7.63 -5.17 5.98
N MET A 64 -8.14 -4.62 4.88
CA MET A 64 -8.43 -3.20 4.72
C MET A 64 -9.70 -2.74 5.42
N LYS A 65 -10.67 -3.63 5.63
CA LYS A 65 -11.99 -3.26 6.12
C LYS A 65 -12.06 -3.03 7.63
N HIS A 66 -11.09 -3.54 8.39
CA HIS A 66 -11.17 -3.54 9.85
C HIS A 66 -10.21 -2.60 10.57
N GLU A 67 -9.07 -2.21 10.00
CA GLU A 67 -8.01 -1.55 10.78
C GLU A 67 -7.40 -0.29 10.15
N ILE A 68 -7.55 -0.05 8.84
CA ILE A 68 -6.80 1.02 8.16
C ILE A 68 -7.76 2.08 7.63
N HIS A 69 -7.78 3.23 8.28
CA HIS A 69 -8.58 4.39 7.85
C HIS A 69 -7.96 5.09 6.63
N ALA A 70 -6.63 5.13 6.52
CA ALA A 70 -5.94 5.72 5.38
C ALA A 70 -4.64 4.95 5.07
N LEU A 71 -4.60 4.25 3.93
CA LEU A 71 -3.37 3.71 3.36
C LEU A 71 -2.93 4.58 2.18
N SER A 72 -1.81 5.27 2.35
CA SER A 72 -1.05 5.78 1.21
C SER A 72 -0.30 4.62 0.59
N MET A 73 -0.37 4.43 -0.73
CA MET A 73 0.40 3.41 -1.40
C MET A 73 1.09 3.97 -2.63
N LYS A 74 2.39 3.69 -2.76
CA LYS A 74 3.16 3.93 -3.97
C LYS A 74 3.25 2.62 -4.72
N THR A 75 2.58 2.55 -5.87
CA THR A 75 2.58 1.38 -6.74
C THR A 75 3.46 1.65 -7.95
N LEU A 76 4.66 1.08 -7.94
CA LEU A 76 5.71 1.32 -8.94
C LEU A 76 6.02 0.02 -9.69
N THR A 77 6.36 0.13 -10.96
CA THR A 77 6.97 -0.97 -11.71
C THR A 77 8.46 -1.08 -11.34
N SER A 78 9.08 -2.23 -11.60
CA SER A 78 10.52 -2.41 -11.32
C SER A 78 11.36 -1.36 -12.05
N ASP A 79 10.99 -1.02 -13.29
CA ASP A 79 11.63 0.02 -14.09
C ASP A 79 11.49 1.43 -13.47
N GLU A 80 10.30 1.77 -12.94
CA GLU A 80 10.07 3.04 -12.23
C GLU A 80 10.89 3.11 -10.92
N TRP A 81 11.07 1.98 -10.24
CA TRP A 81 11.84 1.91 -9.00
C TRP A 81 13.36 1.99 -9.24
N GLU A 82 13.88 1.32 -10.26
CA GLU A 82 15.31 1.39 -10.61
C GLU A 82 15.74 2.80 -11.08
N ASN A 83 14.79 3.60 -11.58
CA ASN A 83 15.02 4.98 -12.00
C ASN A 83 14.67 6.04 -10.93
N THR A 84 14.32 5.62 -9.71
CA THR A 84 14.03 6.51 -8.56
C THR A 84 15.27 6.76 -7.71
#